data_AF-A0A9D9WLG8-F1
#
_entry.id   AF-A0A9D9WLG8-F1
#
_cell.length_a   1.000
_cell.length_b   1.000
_cell.length_c   1.000
_cell.angle_alpha   90.00
_cell.angle_beta   90.00
_cell.angle_gamma   90.00
#
_symmetry.space_group_name_H-M   'P 1'
#
loop_
_entity.id
_entity.type
_entity.pdbx_description
1 polymer ?
#
loop_
_entity_poly.entity_id
_entity_poly.type
_entity_poly.pdbx_seq_one_letter_code
_entity_poly.pdbx_strand_id
1 'polypeptide(L)'
;MNLNAPRGTRDILPEEAEQRRALERTFSDVCERYGFGEIRVPTFEHTELFVRGVGDASDIVRKEMYTFTDKGDRSLTLRPEGTAGVARAYVEQGMSSWPAPVKLWYNMNMFRYEKMQKGRYREFWQLGCEVFGSDSPQADAQVIGLLDTFFAELGLEEVDLEINSIGCPACRTDYHKALREYYAPNVKDMCEDCHERYERNPLRMLDCKETYCHSLAQKAPSQLDYLCDECRVHFDNVKSYLDMMEISYRLNTRLVRGLDYYTKTVFEFVSSHVGTQGTICGGGRYDGLVREIGGIDVPGVGFALGVERLLLELDAQNVPAGKVQRPDLFIASFPSTAANALDLAQSLIRSGLKVETDVMGRSLKAQFKAADRMEAYYVLVLGDTEVSISRGKLRRLSDGSEQDVPLTAVGTLLHNDRKKRSVAETEEVRFEL
;
A
#
# COMPACT_ATOMS: atom_id res chain seq x y z
N MET A 1 -15.75 -0.58 32.48
CA MET A 1 -15.20 -1.35 31.35
C MET A 1 -14.46 -0.35 30.49
N ASN A 2 -13.13 -0.46 30.36
CA ASN A 2 -12.39 0.42 29.46
C ASN A 2 -12.53 -0.13 28.04
N LEU A 3 -12.98 0.70 27.11
CA LEU A 3 -13.08 0.35 25.70
C LEU A 3 -11.69 0.57 25.06
N ASN A 4 -11.19 -0.43 24.35
CA ASN A 4 -9.91 -0.39 23.63
C ASN A 4 -10.12 -0.89 22.20
N ALA A 5 -9.23 -0.52 21.28
CA ALA A 5 -9.21 -1.08 19.93
C ALA A 5 -9.14 -2.61 19.97
N PRO A 6 -9.90 -3.32 19.12
CA PRO A 6 -9.82 -4.78 19.02
C PRO A 6 -8.38 -5.26 18.75
N ARG A 7 -8.01 -6.40 19.34
CA ARG A 7 -6.68 -6.98 19.17
C ARG A 7 -6.40 -7.23 17.67
N GLY A 8 -5.33 -6.60 17.18
CA GLY A 8 -4.88 -6.66 15.78
C GLY A 8 -5.41 -5.54 14.88
N THR A 9 -6.13 -4.58 15.46
CA THR A 9 -6.47 -3.30 14.84
C THR A 9 -5.74 -2.19 15.59
N ARG A 10 -5.63 -1.00 14.98
CA ARG A 10 -4.98 0.16 15.59
C ARG A 10 -5.52 1.45 15.00
N ASP A 11 -5.56 2.48 15.84
CA ASP A 11 -5.82 3.84 15.37
C ASP A 11 -4.57 4.37 14.64
N ILE A 12 -4.78 5.01 13.50
CA ILE A 12 -3.74 5.73 12.77
C ILE A 12 -3.76 7.18 13.25
N LEU A 13 -2.70 7.61 13.93
CA LEU A 13 -2.59 8.95 14.50
C LEU A 13 -2.12 9.98 13.46
N PRO A 14 -2.29 11.30 13.71
CA PRO A 14 -2.02 12.34 12.71
C PRO A 14 -0.64 12.31 12.04
N GLU A 15 0.41 11.93 12.77
CA GLU A 15 1.77 11.80 12.27
C GLU A 15 1.88 10.71 11.20
N GLU A 16 1.49 9.48 11.54
CA GLU A 16 1.46 8.37 10.57
C GLU A 16 0.44 8.62 9.45
N ALA A 17 -0.69 9.26 9.74
CA ALA A 17 -1.70 9.58 8.74
C ALA A 17 -1.14 10.51 7.65
N GLU A 18 -0.26 11.46 7.99
CA GLU A 18 0.43 12.26 6.97
C GLU A 18 1.40 11.44 6.15
N GLN A 19 2.10 10.51 6.79
CA GLN A 19 3.03 9.65 6.07
C GLN A 19 2.32 8.78 5.03
N ARG A 20 1.20 8.18 5.44
CA ARG A 20 0.31 7.44 4.54
C ARG A 20 -0.19 8.30 3.40
N ARG A 21 -0.68 9.51 3.68
CA ARG A 21 -1.13 10.44 2.62
C ARG A 21 -0.03 10.76 1.62
N ALA A 22 1.21 10.92 2.05
CA ALA A 22 2.33 11.16 1.14
C ALA A 22 2.55 9.96 0.21
N LEU A 23 2.65 8.76 0.80
CA LEU A 23 2.80 7.50 0.07
C LEU A 23 1.64 7.24 -0.90
N GLU A 24 0.40 7.48 -0.47
CA GLU A 24 -0.81 7.35 -1.29
C GLU A 24 -0.81 8.31 -2.48
N ARG A 25 -0.33 9.55 -2.29
CA ARG A 25 -0.19 10.52 -3.39
C ARG A 25 0.83 10.08 -4.41
N THR A 26 2.01 9.61 -3.97
CA THR A 26 3.04 9.08 -4.88
C THR A 26 2.49 7.88 -5.66
N PHE A 27 1.82 6.94 -5.00
CA PHE A 27 1.25 5.79 -5.67
C PHE A 27 0.18 6.18 -6.71
N SER A 28 -0.73 7.09 -6.34
CA SER A 28 -1.77 7.61 -7.24
C SER A 28 -1.18 8.26 -8.49
N ASP A 29 -0.16 9.12 -8.33
CA ASP A 29 0.51 9.79 -9.46
C ASP A 29 1.15 8.78 -10.41
N VAL A 30 1.90 7.81 -9.88
CA VAL A 30 2.51 6.73 -10.68
C VAL A 30 1.42 5.95 -11.43
N CYS A 31 0.34 5.55 -10.75
CA CYS A 31 -0.77 4.83 -11.37
C CYS A 31 -1.41 5.62 -12.52
N GLU A 32 -1.68 6.92 -12.32
CA GLU A 32 -2.27 7.80 -13.32
C GLU A 32 -1.36 7.97 -14.54
N ARG A 33 -0.04 8.10 -14.36
CA ARG A 33 0.93 8.16 -15.47
C ARG A 33 0.99 6.87 -16.29
N TYR A 34 0.65 5.72 -15.68
CA TYR A 34 0.51 4.43 -16.37
C TYR A 34 -0.90 4.19 -16.96
N GLY A 35 -1.81 5.15 -16.78
CA GLY A 35 -3.18 5.14 -17.31
C GLY A 35 -4.16 4.30 -16.49
N PHE A 36 -3.90 4.07 -15.20
CA PHE A 36 -4.81 3.39 -14.29
C PHE A 36 -5.81 4.39 -13.69
N GLY A 37 -7.10 4.01 -13.65
CA GLY A 37 -8.15 4.77 -12.96
C GLY A 37 -8.40 4.25 -11.54
N GLU A 38 -8.71 5.12 -10.58
CA GLU A 38 -9.04 4.69 -9.22
C GLU A 38 -10.40 3.95 -9.20
N ILE A 39 -10.45 2.81 -8.49
CA ILE A 39 -11.68 2.11 -8.14
C ILE A 39 -11.82 1.96 -6.62
N ARG A 40 -13.06 2.05 -6.13
CA ARG A 40 -13.42 1.78 -4.74
C ARG A 40 -14.55 0.76 -4.69
N VAL A 41 -14.34 -0.34 -3.97
CA VAL A 41 -15.33 -1.40 -3.79
C VAL A 41 -15.81 -1.45 -2.33
N PRO A 42 -16.98 -2.03 -2.04
CA PRO A 42 -17.49 -2.20 -0.68
C PRO A 42 -16.52 -2.90 0.28
N THR A 43 -16.62 -2.59 1.57
CA THR A 43 -15.78 -3.20 2.62
C THR A 43 -16.17 -4.65 2.90
N PHE A 44 -17.44 -5.00 2.70
CA PHE A 44 -17.93 -6.37 2.78
C PHE A 44 -18.62 -6.75 1.48
N GLU A 45 -18.50 -8.02 1.13
CA GLU A 45 -19.09 -8.62 -0.06
C GLU A 45 -19.84 -9.89 0.35
N HIS A 46 -20.62 -10.45 -0.57
CA HIS A 46 -21.17 -11.79 -0.39
C HIS A 46 -20.04 -12.79 -0.18
N THR A 47 -20.13 -13.64 0.84
CA THR A 47 -19.07 -14.62 1.18
C THR A 47 -18.67 -15.49 -0.01
N GLU A 48 -19.63 -15.83 -0.88
CA GLU A 48 -19.39 -16.67 -2.07
C GLU A 48 -18.37 -16.07 -3.05
N LEU A 49 -18.22 -14.74 -3.06
CA LEU A 49 -17.23 -14.07 -3.91
C LEU A 49 -15.81 -14.54 -3.56
N PHE A 50 -15.46 -14.58 -2.28
CA PHE A 50 -14.12 -14.94 -1.84
C PHE A 50 -13.91 -16.45 -1.84
N VAL A 51 -14.95 -17.23 -1.50
CA VAL A 51 -14.93 -18.70 -1.58
C VAL A 51 -14.60 -19.14 -3.02
N ARG A 52 -15.31 -18.60 -4.02
CA ARG A 52 -15.06 -18.93 -5.43
C ARG A 52 -13.82 -18.26 -6.00
N GLY A 53 -13.62 -16.97 -5.70
CA GLY A 53 -12.55 -16.18 -6.29
C GLY A 53 -11.18 -16.53 -5.74
N VAL A 54 -11.01 -16.57 -4.42
CA VAL A 54 -9.70 -16.84 -3.78
C VAL A 54 -9.33 -18.33 -3.82
N GLY A 55 -10.34 -19.20 -3.75
CA GLY A 55 -10.21 -20.65 -3.77
C GLY A 55 -10.31 -21.31 -2.40
N ASP A 56 -11.10 -22.38 -2.33
CA ASP A 56 -11.41 -23.15 -1.11
C ASP A 56 -10.22 -23.84 -0.44
N ALA A 57 -9.10 -23.99 -1.17
CA ALA A 57 -7.88 -24.58 -0.62
C ALA A 57 -6.96 -23.54 0.04
N SER A 58 -7.22 -22.24 -0.14
CA SER A 58 -6.44 -21.17 0.48
C SER A 58 -6.63 -21.13 2.00
N ASP A 59 -5.55 -20.80 2.72
CA ASP A 59 -5.62 -20.59 4.17
C ASP A 59 -6.57 -19.41 4.52
N ILE A 60 -6.65 -18.41 3.63
CA ILE A 60 -7.53 -17.25 3.78
C ILE A 60 -8.99 -17.68 3.89
N VAL A 61 -9.51 -18.38 2.88
CA VAL A 61 -10.92 -18.82 2.85
C VAL A 61 -11.23 -19.76 4.01
N ARG A 62 -10.27 -20.62 4.38
CA ARG A 62 -10.52 -21.68 5.35
C ARG A 62 -10.49 -21.21 6.80
N LYS A 63 -9.59 -20.29 7.14
CA LYS A 63 -9.27 -19.97 8.55
C LYS A 63 -9.19 -18.48 8.86
N GLU A 64 -9.11 -17.59 7.86
CA GLU A 64 -8.79 -16.18 8.09
C GLU A 64 -9.91 -15.19 7.75
N MET A 65 -11.03 -15.59 7.13
CA MET A 65 -12.10 -14.66 6.78
C MET A 65 -12.93 -14.19 8.00
N TYR A 66 -13.22 -12.89 8.05
CA TYR A 66 -14.21 -12.32 8.96
C TYR A 66 -15.61 -12.39 8.33
N THR A 67 -16.30 -13.51 8.55
CA THR A 67 -17.65 -13.76 8.02
C THR A 67 -18.71 -13.53 9.09
N PHE A 68 -19.83 -12.90 8.71
CA PHE A 68 -20.96 -12.63 9.56
C PHE A 68 -22.28 -12.73 8.78
N THR A 69 -23.36 -12.98 9.51
CA THR A 69 -24.71 -12.95 8.96
C THR A 69 -25.30 -11.56 9.16
N ASP A 70 -25.82 -10.95 8.10
CA ASP A 70 -26.49 -9.65 8.20
C ASP A 70 -27.93 -9.78 8.75
N LYS A 71 -28.63 -8.66 8.89
CA LYS A 71 -30.03 -8.66 9.38
C LYS A 71 -31.04 -9.27 8.41
N GLY A 72 -30.64 -9.55 7.17
CA GLY A 72 -31.44 -10.23 6.16
C GLY A 72 -31.03 -11.69 5.97
N ASP A 73 -30.33 -12.27 6.94
CA ASP A 73 -29.84 -13.66 6.94
C ASP A 73 -28.89 -13.99 5.77
N ARG A 74 -28.19 -12.98 5.23
CA ARG A 74 -27.18 -13.16 4.16
C ARG A 74 -25.79 -13.33 4.78
N SER A 75 -25.02 -14.27 4.24
CA SER A 75 -23.60 -14.43 4.61
C SER A 75 -22.77 -13.37 3.90
N LEU A 76 -22.17 -12.49 4.69
CA LEU A 76 -21.27 -11.43 4.25
C LEU A 76 -19.89 -11.62 4.87
N THR A 77 -18.87 -11.16 4.16
CA THR A 77 -17.48 -11.26 4.59
C THR A 77 -16.78 -9.92 4.41
N LEU A 78 -16.08 -9.45 5.44
CA LEU A 78 -15.16 -8.31 5.28
C LEU A 78 -14.05 -8.72 4.32
N ARG A 79 -13.77 -7.89 3.31
CA ARG A 79 -12.85 -8.26 2.24
C ARG A 79 -11.45 -8.63 2.78
N PRO A 80 -10.93 -9.83 2.47
CA PRO A 80 -9.57 -10.22 2.86
C PRO A 80 -8.52 -9.79 1.83
N GLU A 81 -8.94 -9.37 0.63
CA GLU A 81 -8.09 -8.92 -0.48
C GLU A 81 -8.93 -8.07 -1.47
N GLY A 82 -8.27 -7.40 -2.42
CA GLY A 82 -8.90 -6.42 -3.31
C GLY A 82 -9.31 -6.96 -4.69
N THR A 83 -8.57 -7.91 -5.24
CA THR A 83 -8.69 -8.41 -6.62
C THR A 83 -10.06 -9.00 -6.90
N ALA A 84 -10.62 -9.88 -6.04
CA ALA A 84 -11.94 -10.46 -6.32
C ALA A 84 -13.06 -9.40 -6.28
N GLY A 85 -12.95 -8.41 -5.39
CA GLY A 85 -13.89 -7.28 -5.33
C GLY A 85 -13.84 -6.41 -6.60
N VAL A 86 -12.64 -6.12 -7.10
CA VAL A 86 -12.45 -5.39 -8.35
C VAL A 86 -12.94 -6.21 -9.56
N ALA A 87 -12.63 -7.50 -9.61
CA ALA A 87 -13.11 -8.39 -10.66
C ALA A 87 -14.66 -8.50 -10.67
N ARG A 88 -15.30 -8.55 -9.49
CA ARG A 88 -16.76 -8.49 -9.35
C ARG A 88 -17.31 -7.18 -9.91
N ALA A 89 -16.69 -6.05 -9.57
CA ALA A 89 -17.08 -4.75 -10.11
C ALA A 89 -16.92 -4.68 -11.64
N TYR A 90 -15.84 -5.25 -12.19
CA TYR A 90 -15.61 -5.35 -13.63
C TYR A 90 -16.76 -6.07 -14.35
N VAL A 91 -17.23 -7.20 -13.79
CA VAL A 91 -18.36 -7.96 -14.32
C VAL A 91 -19.67 -7.20 -14.15
N GLU A 92 -19.98 -6.75 -12.93
CA GLU A 92 -21.26 -6.12 -12.57
C GLU A 92 -21.51 -4.83 -13.37
N GLN A 93 -20.47 -4.03 -13.58
CA GLN A 93 -20.57 -2.74 -14.29
C GLN A 93 -20.37 -2.88 -15.81
N GLY A 94 -20.26 -4.11 -16.34
CA GLY A 94 -20.09 -4.35 -17.77
C GLY A 94 -18.83 -3.70 -18.35
N MET A 95 -17.75 -3.62 -17.57
CA MET A 95 -16.51 -2.94 -17.98
C MET A 95 -15.80 -3.63 -19.15
N SER A 96 -16.18 -4.86 -19.50
CA SER A 96 -15.73 -5.52 -20.73
C SER A 96 -16.13 -4.78 -22.01
N SER A 97 -17.10 -3.86 -21.93
CA SER A 97 -17.49 -2.99 -23.05
C SER A 97 -16.64 -1.71 -23.17
N TRP A 98 -15.77 -1.45 -22.19
CA TRP A 98 -14.89 -0.27 -22.19
C TRP A 98 -13.69 -0.46 -23.12
N PRO A 99 -12.95 0.60 -23.46
CA PRO A 99 -11.66 0.46 -24.14
C PRO A 99 -10.73 -0.47 -23.37
N ALA A 100 -10.28 -1.54 -24.02
CA ALA A 100 -9.37 -2.53 -23.44
C ALA A 100 -7.88 -2.14 -23.64
N PRO A 101 -6.98 -2.56 -22.73
CA PRO A 101 -7.29 -3.22 -21.46
C PRO A 101 -7.86 -2.22 -20.43
N VAL A 102 -8.70 -2.72 -19.52
CA VAL A 102 -9.22 -1.93 -18.39
C VAL A 102 -8.18 -1.94 -17.27
N LYS A 103 -7.69 -0.77 -16.88
CA LYS A 103 -6.65 -0.57 -15.87
C LYS A 103 -7.19 0.15 -14.65
N LEU A 104 -7.17 -0.52 -13.50
CA LEU A 104 -7.77 -0.03 -12.26
C LEU A 104 -6.77 -0.09 -11.12
N TRP A 105 -6.75 0.91 -10.24
CA TRP A 105 -5.95 0.87 -9.01
C TRP A 105 -6.83 1.15 -7.79
N TYR A 106 -6.37 0.73 -6.62
CA TYR A 106 -7.08 0.95 -5.36
C TYR A 106 -6.18 1.21 -4.16
N ASN A 107 -6.75 1.90 -3.17
CA ASN A 107 -6.25 1.99 -1.79
C ASN A 107 -7.37 1.61 -0.83
N MET A 108 -7.23 0.46 -0.16
CA MET A 108 -8.31 -0.13 0.63
C MET A 108 -7.78 -0.86 1.87
N ASN A 109 -8.51 -0.78 2.98
CA ASN A 109 -8.28 -1.67 4.11
C ASN A 109 -8.81 -3.08 3.84
N MET A 110 -8.15 -4.09 4.40
CA MET A 110 -8.40 -5.51 4.25
C MET A 110 -8.41 -6.18 5.62
N PHE A 111 -9.09 -7.33 5.72
CA PHE A 111 -9.31 -8.02 6.99
C PHE A 111 -8.92 -9.49 6.93
N ARG A 112 -7.96 -9.91 7.77
CA ARG A 112 -7.54 -11.32 7.87
C ARG A 112 -7.35 -11.72 9.33
N TYR A 113 -7.97 -12.82 9.74
CA TYR A 113 -7.81 -13.41 11.07
C TYR A 113 -6.48 -14.18 11.17
N GLU A 114 -5.38 -13.49 10.88
CA GLU A 114 -4.05 -14.07 10.91
C GLU A 114 -3.36 -13.89 12.28
N LYS A 115 -2.28 -14.65 12.49
CA LYS A 115 -1.42 -14.50 13.66
C LYS A 115 -0.62 -13.20 13.51
N MET A 116 -0.88 -12.26 14.40
CA MET A 116 -0.23 -10.94 14.38
C MET A 116 1.29 -11.04 14.54
N GLN A 117 1.99 -10.23 13.75
CA GLN A 117 3.45 -10.05 13.75
C GLN A 117 3.76 -8.59 13.38
N LYS A 118 5.03 -8.16 13.45
CA LYS A 118 5.42 -6.82 12.99
C LYS A 118 5.02 -6.67 11.50
N GLY A 119 4.21 -5.68 11.17
CA GLY A 119 3.69 -5.46 9.81
C GLY A 119 2.58 -6.44 9.37
N ARG A 120 2.03 -7.26 10.27
CA ARG A 120 0.87 -8.14 10.01
C ARG A 120 -0.23 -7.88 11.04
N TYR A 121 -1.29 -7.26 10.57
CA TYR A 121 -2.45 -6.84 11.36
C TYR A 121 -3.71 -7.56 10.89
N ARG A 122 -4.73 -7.56 11.73
CA ARG A 122 -6.04 -8.14 11.38
C ARG A 122 -6.89 -7.21 10.54
N GLU A 123 -6.66 -5.91 10.68
CA GLU A 123 -7.05 -4.87 9.73
C GLU A 123 -5.76 -4.20 9.24
N PHE A 124 -5.55 -4.18 7.93
CA PHE A 124 -4.35 -3.63 7.30
C PHE A 124 -4.71 -2.96 5.97
N TRP A 125 -3.84 -2.12 5.42
CA TRP A 125 -4.12 -1.39 4.18
C TRP A 125 -3.33 -1.96 3.02
N GLN A 126 -3.98 -2.02 1.86
CA GLN A 126 -3.35 -2.42 0.61
C GLN A 126 -3.49 -1.35 -0.45
N LEU A 127 -2.40 -1.14 -1.17
CA LEU A 127 -2.39 -0.52 -2.48
C LEU A 127 -2.30 -1.62 -3.52
N GLY A 128 -3.06 -1.52 -4.60
CA GLY A 128 -3.04 -2.53 -5.65
C GLY A 128 -3.51 -2.00 -6.99
N CYS A 129 -3.21 -2.77 -8.03
CA CYS A 129 -3.54 -2.47 -9.41
C CYS A 129 -4.01 -3.75 -10.10
N GLU A 130 -4.97 -3.62 -11.01
CA GLU A 130 -5.54 -4.71 -11.78
C GLU A 130 -5.68 -4.30 -13.26
N VAL A 131 -5.25 -5.18 -14.16
CA VAL A 131 -5.37 -5.02 -15.61
C VAL A 131 -6.23 -6.16 -16.14
N PHE A 132 -7.40 -5.86 -16.69
CA PHE A 132 -8.30 -6.85 -17.28
C PHE A 132 -8.34 -6.73 -18.81
N GLY A 133 -8.40 -7.88 -19.49
CA GLY A 133 -8.62 -7.95 -20.94
C GLY A 133 -7.35 -7.97 -21.79
N SER A 134 -6.17 -8.14 -21.21
CA SER A 134 -4.91 -8.36 -21.95
C SER A 134 -4.22 -9.66 -21.53
N ASP A 135 -4.07 -10.57 -22.48
CA ASP A 135 -3.28 -11.82 -22.37
C ASP A 135 -1.79 -11.61 -22.71
N SER A 136 -1.43 -10.42 -23.19
CA SER A 136 -0.06 -10.08 -23.57
C SER A 136 0.88 -10.06 -22.35
N PRO A 137 2.08 -10.68 -22.46
CA PRO A 137 3.12 -10.59 -21.43
C PRO A 137 3.63 -9.16 -21.19
N GLN A 138 3.34 -8.22 -22.10
CA GLN A 138 3.63 -6.80 -21.88
C GLN A 138 2.83 -6.22 -20.71
N ALA A 139 1.61 -6.72 -20.46
CA ALA A 139 0.82 -6.26 -19.33
C ALA A 139 1.47 -6.67 -18.00
N ASP A 140 2.02 -7.88 -17.91
CA ASP A 140 2.76 -8.36 -16.75
C ASP A 140 4.01 -7.50 -16.49
N ALA A 141 4.82 -7.25 -17.53
CA ALA A 141 6.01 -6.41 -17.42
C ALA A 141 5.66 -4.95 -17.06
N GLN A 142 4.57 -4.40 -17.60
CA GLN A 142 4.10 -3.04 -17.29
C GLN A 142 3.67 -2.91 -15.83
N VAL A 143 2.96 -3.91 -15.29
CA VAL A 143 2.54 -3.95 -13.89
C VAL A 143 3.75 -4.05 -12.94
N ILE A 144 4.78 -4.80 -13.32
CA ILE A 144 6.06 -4.86 -12.60
C ILE A 144 6.80 -3.52 -12.68
N GLY A 145 6.89 -2.91 -13.86
CA GLY A 145 7.56 -1.63 -14.06
C GLY A 145 6.89 -0.45 -13.35
N LEU A 146 5.58 -0.52 -13.14
CA LEU A 146 4.85 0.43 -12.29
C LEU A 146 5.37 0.38 -10.85
N LEU A 147 5.53 -0.83 -10.29
CA LEU A 147 6.08 -1.01 -8.94
C LEU A 147 7.53 -0.56 -8.84
N ASP A 148 8.35 -0.91 -9.83
CA ASP A 148 9.75 -0.48 -9.91
C ASP A 148 9.86 1.06 -9.89
N THR A 149 9.06 1.74 -10.72
CA THR A 149 8.96 3.21 -10.72
C THR A 149 8.49 3.76 -9.38
N PHE A 150 7.47 3.14 -8.79
CA PHE A 150 6.94 3.58 -7.49
C PHE A 150 7.97 3.46 -6.37
N PHE A 151 8.72 2.35 -6.30
CA PHE A 151 9.76 2.18 -5.29
C PHE A 151 10.94 3.14 -5.50
N ALA A 152 11.37 3.34 -6.75
CA ALA A 152 12.38 4.34 -7.07
C ALA A 152 11.95 5.76 -6.67
N GLU A 153 10.70 6.16 -6.90
CA GLU A 153 10.19 7.48 -6.51
C GLU A 153 10.00 7.66 -5.01
N LEU A 154 9.80 6.57 -4.27
CA LEU A 154 9.86 6.60 -2.82
C LEU A 154 11.30 6.76 -2.32
N GLY A 155 12.32 6.50 -3.15
CA GLY A 155 13.73 6.47 -2.74
C GLY A 155 14.11 5.18 -2.02
N LEU A 156 13.38 4.08 -2.26
CA LEU A 156 13.73 2.78 -1.71
C LEU A 156 14.85 2.14 -2.52
N GLU A 157 15.87 1.68 -1.81
CA GLU A 157 16.96 0.87 -2.35
C GLU A 157 16.80 -0.59 -1.89
N GLU A 158 17.61 -1.51 -2.40
CA GLU A 158 17.68 -2.90 -1.91
C GLU A 158 16.33 -3.67 -1.90
N VAL A 159 15.43 -3.33 -2.82
CA VAL A 159 14.18 -4.07 -3.07
C VAL A 159 14.39 -4.97 -4.29
N ASP A 160 14.57 -6.27 -4.05
CA ASP A 160 14.82 -7.26 -5.09
C ASP A 160 13.51 -7.76 -5.71
N LEU A 161 13.43 -7.80 -7.04
CA LEU A 161 12.36 -8.48 -7.76
C LEU A 161 12.66 -9.98 -7.90
N GLU A 162 11.74 -10.82 -7.47
CA GLU A 162 11.71 -12.26 -7.73
C GLU A 162 10.54 -12.62 -8.64
N ILE A 163 10.80 -13.39 -9.69
CA ILE A 163 9.76 -13.83 -10.64
C ILE A 163 9.76 -15.35 -10.80
N ASN A 164 8.59 -15.87 -11.17
CA ASN A 164 8.38 -17.26 -11.55
C ASN A 164 7.19 -17.39 -12.51
N SER A 165 7.00 -18.58 -13.10
CA SER A 165 5.77 -18.94 -13.80
C SER A 165 5.18 -20.20 -13.19
N ILE A 166 3.91 -20.12 -12.77
CA ILE A 166 3.15 -21.25 -12.24
C ILE A 166 2.30 -21.96 -13.31
N GLY A 167 2.52 -21.62 -14.59
CA GLY A 167 1.86 -22.22 -15.75
C GLY A 167 0.34 -22.01 -15.79
N CYS A 168 -0.31 -22.63 -16.78
CA CYS A 168 -1.76 -22.69 -16.89
C CYS A 168 -2.30 -24.00 -16.23
N PRO A 169 -3.62 -24.18 -16.12
CA PRO A 169 -4.19 -25.41 -15.55
C PRO A 169 -3.68 -26.71 -16.18
N ALA A 170 -3.38 -26.71 -17.48
CA ALA A 170 -2.81 -27.88 -18.17
C ALA A 170 -1.38 -28.19 -17.70
N CYS A 171 -0.52 -27.18 -17.53
CA CYS A 171 0.84 -27.36 -17.00
C CYS A 171 0.87 -27.94 -15.58
N ARG A 172 -0.17 -27.64 -14.78
CA ARG A 172 -0.24 -28.07 -13.38
C ARG A 172 -0.51 -29.56 -13.22
N THR A 173 -1.18 -30.20 -14.17
CA THR A 173 -1.51 -31.63 -14.04
C THR A 173 -0.25 -32.48 -13.91
N ASP A 174 0.72 -32.30 -14.82
CA ASP A 174 1.97 -33.05 -14.80
C ASP A 174 2.87 -32.60 -13.64
N TYR A 175 2.91 -31.31 -13.35
CA TYR A 175 3.73 -30.81 -12.24
C TYR A 175 3.21 -31.25 -10.87
N HIS A 176 1.89 -31.30 -10.65
CA HIS A 176 1.30 -31.84 -9.42
C HIS A 176 1.65 -33.30 -9.23
N LYS A 177 1.69 -34.09 -10.31
CA LYS A 177 2.13 -35.48 -10.26
C LYS A 177 3.60 -35.56 -9.84
N ALA A 178 4.47 -34.77 -10.47
CA ALA A 178 5.90 -34.72 -10.14
C ALA A 178 6.14 -34.30 -8.68
N LEU A 179 5.44 -33.27 -8.18
CA LEU A 179 5.53 -32.86 -6.77
C LEU A 179 5.05 -33.95 -5.81
N ARG A 180 3.95 -34.64 -6.13
CA ARG A 180 3.46 -35.74 -5.29
C ARG A 180 4.47 -36.88 -5.23
N GLU A 181 5.00 -37.30 -6.38
CA GLU A 181 6.03 -38.35 -6.44
C GLU A 181 7.30 -37.93 -5.67
N TYR A 182 7.71 -36.67 -5.77
CA TYR A 182 8.85 -36.12 -5.05
C TYR A 182 8.67 -36.11 -3.53
N TYR A 183 7.51 -35.65 -3.05
CA TYR A 183 7.26 -35.53 -1.61
C TYR A 183 6.85 -36.86 -0.95
N ALA A 184 6.23 -37.79 -1.68
CA ALA A 184 5.67 -39.04 -1.14
C ALA A 184 6.56 -39.79 -0.14
N PRO A 185 7.89 -39.93 -0.34
CA PRO A 185 8.76 -40.61 0.62
C PRO A 185 8.89 -39.91 1.97
N ASN A 186 8.71 -38.59 2.01
CA ASN A 186 8.96 -37.76 3.18
C ASN A 186 7.66 -37.17 3.80
N VAL A 187 6.51 -37.30 3.13
CA VAL A 187 5.25 -36.65 3.55
C VAL A 187 4.94 -36.89 5.02
N LYS A 188 5.13 -38.10 5.53
CA LYS A 188 4.79 -38.46 6.93
C LYS A 188 5.59 -37.70 7.99
N ASP A 189 6.76 -37.21 7.62
CA ASP A 189 7.67 -36.47 8.49
C ASP A 189 7.52 -34.95 8.32
N MET A 190 6.64 -34.50 7.41
CA MET A 190 6.35 -33.09 7.19
C MET A 190 5.38 -32.53 8.24
N CYS A 191 5.15 -31.22 8.23
CA CYS A 191 4.20 -30.60 9.13
C CYS A 191 2.75 -30.95 8.75
N GLU A 192 1.84 -30.79 9.73
CA GLU A 192 0.41 -31.12 9.56
C GLU A 192 -0.23 -30.36 8.38
N ASP A 193 0.10 -29.07 8.21
CA ASP A 193 -0.38 -28.28 7.07
C ASP A 193 0.12 -28.86 5.73
N CYS A 194 1.35 -29.36 5.67
CA CYS A 194 1.91 -29.98 4.46
C CYS A 194 1.25 -31.33 4.15
N HIS A 195 0.79 -32.08 5.15
CA HIS A 195 -0.01 -33.30 4.90
C HIS A 195 -1.29 -32.96 4.15
N GLU A 196 -1.99 -31.91 4.57
CA GLU A 196 -3.22 -31.50 3.90
C GLU A 196 -2.95 -30.88 2.52
N ARG A 197 -1.90 -30.07 2.40
CA ARG A 197 -1.49 -29.46 1.13
C ARG A 197 -1.09 -30.51 0.10
N TYR A 198 -0.43 -31.59 0.51
CA TYR A 198 -0.07 -32.70 -0.38
C TYR A 198 -1.28 -33.32 -1.09
N GLU A 199 -2.39 -33.47 -0.36
CA GLU A 199 -3.62 -34.03 -0.94
C GLU A 199 -4.31 -33.01 -1.84
N ARG A 200 -4.48 -31.76 -1.38
CA ARG A 200 -5.29 -30.74 -2.06
C ARG A 200 -4.54 -29.96 -3.13
N ASN A 201 -3.44 -29.32 -2.76
CA ASN A 201 -2.66 -28.42 -3.63
C ASN A 201 -1.16 -28.49 -3.30
N PRO A 202 -0.42 -29.43 -3.91
CA PRO A 202 1.00 -29.65 -3.64
C PRO A 202 1.89 -28.42 -3.86
N LEU A 203 1.46 -27.46 -4.70
CA LEU A 203 2.20 -26.21 -4.92
C LEU A 203 2.44 -25.46 -3.61
N ARG A 204 1.47 -25.50 -2.68
CA ARG A 204 1.55 -24.80 -1.39
C ARG A 204 2.63 -25.36 -0.46
N MET A 205 3.20 -26.52 -0.78
CA MET A 205 4.32 -27.09 -0.03
C MET A 205 5.64 -26.37 -0.33
N LEU A 206 5.74 -25.70 -1.49
CA LEU A 206 6.94 -24.97 -1.92
C LEU A 206 7.23 -23.73 -1.06
N ASP A 207 6.18 -23.11 -0.50
CA ASP A 207 6.25 -21.96 0.41
C ASP A 207 6.04 -22.35 1.89
N CYS A 208 6.29 -23.62 2.24
CA CYS A 208 6.24 -24.00 3.66
C CYS A 208 7.41 -23.38 4.44
N LYS A 209 7.10 -22.87 5.63
CA LYS A 209 8.03 -22.15 6.52
C LYS A 209 8.64 -23.04 7.60
N GLU A 210 8.13 -24.25 7.76
CA GLU A 210 8.69 -25.22 8.70
C GLU A 210 10.04 -25.73 8.20
N THR A 211 11.08 -25.64 9.04
CA THR A 211 12.49 -25.85 8.66
C THR A 211 12.72 -27.11 7.83
N TYR A 212 12.16 -28.24 8.26
CA TYR A 212 12.29 -29.51 7.55
C TYR A 212 11.60 -29.46 6.17
N CYS A 213 10.37 -28.98 6.11
CA CYS A 213 9.61 -28.85 4.87
C CYS A 213 10.28 -27.89 3.89
N HIS A 214 10.79 -26.77 4.39
CA HIS A 214 11.53 -25.78 3.61
C HIS A 214 12.79 -26.38 2.97
N SER A 215 13.54 -27.21 3.72
CA SER A 215 14.73 -27.88 3.19
C SER A 215 14.41 -28.85 2.04
N LEU A 216 13.23 -29.50 2.08
CA LEU A 216 12.76 -30.35 0.99
C LEU A 216 12.31 -29.53 -0.22
N ALA A 217 11.62 -28.40 0.00
CA ALA A 217 11.18 -27.51 -1.08
C ALA A 217 12.34 -26.94 -1.89
N GLN A 218 13.52 -26.73 -1.30
CA GLN A 218 14.72 -26.27 -2.01
C GLN A 218 15.19 -27.20 -3.14
N LYS A 219 14.83 -28.50 -3.07
CA LYS A 219 15.23 -29.52 -4.04
C LYS A 219 14.04 -30.05 -4.86
N ALA A 220 12.86 -29.44 -4.70
CA ALA A 220 11.68 -29.83 -5.44
C ALA A 220 11.86 -29.58 -6.95
N PRO A 221 11.19 -30.37 -7.82
CA PRO A 221 11.18 -30.11 -9.26
C PRO A 221 10.66 -28.69 -9.54
N SER A 222 11.15 -28.06 -10.60
CA SER A 222 10.74 -26.70 -10.98
C SER A 222 9.53 -26.74 -11.90
N GLN A 223 8.52 -25.90 -11.67
CA GLN A 223 7.37 -25.76 -12.58
C GLN A 223 7.80 -25.30 -13.99
N LEU A 224 8.95 -24.62 -14.10
CA LEU A 224 9.50 -24.15 -15.37
C LEU A 224 9.81 -25.31 -16.34
N ASP A 225 10.12 -26.50 -15.81
CA ASP A 225 10.40 -27.70 -16.61
C ASP A 225 9.13 -28.37 -17.17
N TYR A 226 7.95 -27.94 -16.69
CA TYR A 226 6.63 -28.51 -17.02
C TYR A 226 5.70 -27.49 -17.70
N LEU A 227 6.25 -26.36 -18.18
CA LEU A 227 5.47 -25.38 -18.93
C LEU A 227 5.16 -25.90 -20.33
N CYS A 228 3.90 -25.77 -20.75
CA CYS A 228 3.55 -25.88 -22.16
C CYS A 228 4.21 -24.74 -22.97
N ASP A 229 4.25 -24.91 -24.29
CA ASP A 229 4.92 -23.97 -25.19
C ASP A 229 4.37 -22.54 -25.05
N GLU A 230 3.06 -22.36 -24.91
CA GLU A 230 2.44 -21.05 -24.70
C GLU A 230 2.94 -20.37 -23.41
N CYS A 231 2.92 -21.07 -22.28
CA CYS A 231 3.38 -20.51 -21.00
C CYS A 231 4.89 -20.24 -20.99
N ARG A 232 5.68 -21.08 -21.66
CA ARG A 232 7.13 -20.87 -21.80
C ARG A 232 7.41 -19.61 -22.62
N VAL A 233 6.81 -19.48 -23.80
CA VAL A 233 6.94 -18.28 -24.65
C VAL A 233 6.46 -17.03 -23.94
N HIS A 234 5.34 -17.10 -23.23
CA HIS A 234 4.85 -15.98 -22.43
C HIS A 234 5.87 -15.52 -21.39
N PHE A 235 6.41 -16.45 -20.59
CA PHE A 235 7.38 -16.12 -19.55
C PHE A 235 8.73 -15.65 -20.09
N ASP A 236 9.18 -16.22 -21.22
CA ASP A 236 10.39 -15.75 -21.93
C ASP A 236 10.23 -14.30 -22.43
N ASN A 237 9.04 -13.93 -22.90
CA ASN A 237 8.73 -12.56 -23.28
C ASN A 237 8.67 -11.61 -22.07
N VAL A 238 8.10 -12.03 -20.93
CA VAL A 238 8.14 -11.22 -19.69
C VAL A 238 9.58 -10.90 -19.31
N LYS A 239 10.45 -11.91 -19.24
CA LYS A 239 11.89 -11.72 -18.96
C LYS A 239 12.53 -10.75 -19.94
N SER A 240 12.30 -10.95 -21.23
CA SER A 240 12.86 -10.08 -22.28
C SER A 240 12.41 -8.63 -22.15
N TYR A 241 11.15 -8.38 -21.76
CA TYR A 241 10.67 -7.01 -21.54
C TYR A 241 11.25 -6.38 -20.26
N LEU A 242 11.42 -7.15 -19.19
CA LEU A 242 12.10 -6.67 -17.99
C LEU A 242 13.56 -6.31 -18.29
N ASP A 243 14.26 -7.14 -19.08
CA ASP A 243 15.63 -6.87 -19.53
C ASP A 243 15.69 -5.57 -20.36
N MET A 244 14.72 -5.33 -21.26
CA MET A 244 14.62 -4.09 -22.04
C MET A 244 14.29 -2.85 -21.20
N MET A 245 13.57 -3.03 -20.10
CA MET A 245 13.26 -1.98 -19.13
C MET A 245 14.38 -1.77 -18.11
N GLU A 246 15.47 -2.54 -18.20
CA GLU A 246 16.60 -2.52 -17.27
C GLU A 246 16.22 -2.88 -15.82
N ILE A 247 15.14 -3.66 -15.64
CA ILE A 247 14.68 -4.12 -14.33
C ILE A 247 15.36 -5.44 -14.00
N SER A 248 16.22 -5.42 -12.98
CA SER A 248 16.90 -6.62 -12.48
C SER A 248 15.93 -7.55 -11.74
N TYR A 249 16.02 -8.86 -12.01
CA TYR A 249 15.20 -9.87 -11.33
C TYR A 249 15.99 -11.14 -11.01
N ARG A 250 15.49 -11.91 -10.04
CA ARG A 250 15.92 -13.28 -9.75
C ARG A 250 14.82 -14.28 -10.08
N LEU A 251 15.21 -15.44 -10.60
CA LEU A 251 14.30 -16.57 -10.76
C LEU A 251 14.17 -17.32 -9.44
N ASN A 252 12.97 -17.36 -8.88
CA ASN A 252 12.66 -18.17 -7.70
C ASN A 252 11.65 -19.25 -8.08
N THR A 253 12.12 -20.46 -8.39
CA THR A 253 11.29 -21.58 -8.84
C THR A 253 10.30 -22.09 -7.78
N ARG A 254 10.49 -21.70 -6.51
CA ARG A 254 9.60 -22.02 -5.39
C ARG A 254 8.54 -20.94 -5.16
N LEU A 255 8.65 -19.80 -5.85
CA LEU A 255 7.70 -18.71 -5.70
C LEU A 255 6.33 -19.19 -6.21
N VAL A 256 5.44 -19.38 -5.24
CA VAL A 256 4.02 -19.64 -5.40
C VAL A 256 3.26 -18.60 -4.59
N ARG A 257 1.98 -18.41 -4.87
CA ARG A 257 1.20 -17.36 -4.21
C ARG A 257 0.14 -17.92 -3.28
N GLY A 258 -0.25 -17.04 -2.34
CA GLY A 258 -1.24 -17.28 -1.29
C GLY A 258 -2.66 -17.59 -1.78
N LEU A 259 -2.96 -17.39 -3.06
CA LEU A 259 -4.30 -17.41 -3.66
C LEU A 259 -4.28 -18.37 -4.85
N ASP A 260 -5.31 -19.20 -5.01
CA ASP A 260 -5.28 -20.30 -5.99
C ASP A 260 -5.60 -19.85 -7.43
N TYR A 261 -6.14 -18.64 -7.59
CA TYR A 261 -6.56 -18.07 -8.86
C TYR A 261 -5.41 -17.70 -9.81
N TYR A 262 -4.17 -17.63 -9.31
CA TYR A 262 -3.04 -17.20 -10.14
C TYR A 262 -2.81 -18.20 -11.28
N THR A 263 -2.16 -17.76 -12.35
CA THR A 263 -1.77 -18.51 -13.56
C THR A 263 -0.55 -17.83 -14.18
N LYS A 264 0.25 -18.54 -14.98
CA LYS A 264 1.39 -17.98 -15.71
C LYS A 264 2.31 -17.20 -14.74
N THR A 265 2.60 -15.93 -15.01
CA THR A 265 3.52 -15.08 -14.22
C THR A 265 3.07 -14.92 -12.77
N VAL A 266 4.01 -15.08 -11.84
CA VAL A 266 3.92 -14.60 -10.46
C VAL A 266 5.21 -13.88 -10.11
N PHE A 267 5.10 -12.87 -9.26
CA PHE A 267 6.26 -12.10 -8.84
C PHE A 267 6.09 -11.57 -7.40
N GLU A 268 7.22 -11.28 -6.78
CA GLU A 268 7.32 -10.61 -5.48
C GLU A 268 8.46 -9.61 -5.50
N PHE A 269 8.25 -8.48 -4.82
CA PHE A 269 9.34 -7.60 -4.43
C PHE A 269 9.67 -7.89 -2.96
N VAL A 270 10.93 -8.22 -2.70
CA VAL A 270 11.42 -8.65 -1.39
C VAL A 270 12.52 -7.72 -0.91
N SER A 271 12.58 -7.51 0.41
CA SER A 271 13.66 -6.80 1.08
C SER A 271 14.19 -7.64 2.24
N SER A 272 15.48 -7.45 2.56
CA SER A 272 16.10 -8.03 3.74
C SER A 272 15.79 -7.29 5.04
N HIS A 273 15.21 -6.08 4.96
CA HIS A 273 14.98 -5.19 6.09
C HIS A 273 13.67 -5.49 6.85
N VAL A 274 12.64 -5.98 6.16
CA VAL A 274 11.31 -6.24 6.75
C VAL A 274 11.12 -7.72 7.12
N GLY A 275 11.74 -8.10 8.24
CA GLY A 275 11.46 -9.35 8.97
C GLY A 275 11.77 -10.64 8.21
N THR A 276 11.32 -11.78 8.74
CA THR A 276 11.68 -13.12 8.24
C THR A 276 11.03 -13.51 6.90
N GLN A 277 10.11 -12.69 6.37
CA GLN A 277 9.37 -13.00 5.13
C GLN A 277 9.81 -12.14 3.94
N GLY A 278 10.39 -10.96 4.17
CA GLY A 278 10.93 -10.07 3.14
C GLY A 278 9.94 -9.47 2.14
N THR A 279 8.80 -10.11 1.83
CA THR A 279 7.86 -9.64 0.81
C THR A 279 7.20 -8.30 1.19
N ILE A 280 7.44 -7.27 0.38
CA ILE A 280 6.81 -5.95 0.47
C ILE A 280 5.58 -5.89 -0.44
N CYS A 281 5.71 -6.45 -1.65
CA CYS A 281 4.66 -6.51 -2.65
C CYS A 281 4.63 -7.90 -3.31
N GLY A 282 3.46 -8.36 -3.72
CA GLY A 282 3.38 -9.50 -4.61
C GLY A 282 2.18 -9.45 -5.54
N GLY A 283 2.35 -10.08 -6.70
CA GLY A 283 1.38 -10.03 -7.78
C GLY A 283 1.57 -11.18 -8.76
N GLY A 284 0.86 -11.07 -9.88
CA GLY A 284 0.87 -12.07 -10.92
C GLY A 284 -0.40 -12.05 -11.75
N ARG A 285 -0.42 -12.94 -12.74
CA ARG A 285 -1.51 -13.13 -13.69
C ARG A 285 -2.54 -14.12 -13.16
N TYR A 286 -3.82 -13.96 -13.50
CA TYR A 286 -4.93 -14.72 -12.93
C TYR A 286 -6.08 -14.92 -13.94
N ASP A 287 -5.77 -15.47 -15.11
CA ASP A 287 -6.67 -15.46 -16.27
C ASP A 287 -8.04 -16.14 -16.04
N GLY A 288 -8.16 -17.03 -15.05
CA GLY A 288 -9.40 -17.74 -14.75
C GLY A 288 -10.38 -17.04 -13.80
N LEU A 289 -9.93 -16.02 -13.06
CA LEU A 289 -10.68 -15.48 -11.91
C LEU A 289 -12.05 -14.90 -12.31
N VAL A 290 -12.11 -14.12 -13.39
CA VAL A 290 -13.35 -13.48 -13.84
C VAL A 290 -14.43 -14.52 -14.16
N ARG A 291 -14.03 -15.64 -14.77
CA ARG A 291 -14.93 -16.77 -15.05
C ARG A 291 -15.39 -17.47 -13.77
N GLU A 292 -14.50 -17.67 -12.80
CA GLU A 292 -14.82 -18.34 -11.53
C GLU A 292 -15.88 -17.59 -10.72
N ILE A 293 -15.93 -16.26 -10.84
CA ILE A 293 -16.93 -15.41 -10.18
C ILE A 293 -18.18 -15.15 -11.03
N GLY A 294 -18.34 -15.84 -12.16
CA GLY A 294 -19.56 -15.80 -12.99
C GLY A 294 -19.52 -14.84 -14.18
N GLY A 295 -18.36 -14.27 -14.50
CA GLY A 295 -18.14 -13.49 -15.71
C GLY A 295 -17.72 -14.33 -16.92
N ILE A 296 -17.36 -13.65 -18.01
CA ILE A 296 -16.74 -14.28 -19.19
C ILE A 296 -15.25 -14.55 -18.94
N ASP A 297 -14.64 -15.40 -19.78
CA ASP A 297 -13.21 -15.72 -19.70
C ASP A 297 -12.37 -14.50 -20.09
N VAL A 298 -11.73 -13.86 -19.11
CA VAL A 298 -11.03 -12.58 -19.28
C VAL A 298 -9.68 -12.66 -18.58
N PRO A 299 -8.56 -12.48 -19.32
CA PRO A 299 -7.23 -12.48 -18.74
C PRO A 299 -7.06 -11.29 -17.80
N GLY A 300 -6.28 -11.50 -16.74
CA GLY A 300 -6.10 -10.51 -15.68
C GLY A 300 -4.69 -10.55 -15.10
N VAL A 301 -4.10 -9.40 -14.78
CA VAL A 301 -2.80 -9.32 -14.09
C VAL A 301 -2.75 -8.11 -13.19
N GLY A 302 -2.14 -8.26 -12.02
CA GLY A 302 -2.12 -7.22 -11.01
C GLY A 302 -1.22 -7.52 -9.83
N PHE A 303 -1.25 -6.64 -8.83
CA PHE A 303 -0.55 -6.81 -7.56
C PHE A 303 -1.30 -6.19 -6.40
N ALA A 304 -0.88 -6.57 -5.20
CA ALA A 304 -1.15 -5.82 -3.99
C ALA A 304 0.11 -5.72 -3.12
N LEU A 305 0.29 -4.57 -2.49
CA LEU A 305 1.32 -4.30 -1.49
C LEU A 305 0.69 -3.84 -0.19
N GLY A 306 1.30 -4.19 0.95
CA GLY A 306 0.81 -3.80 2.27
C GLY A 306 1.40 -2.46 2.72
N VAL A 307 0.58 -1.46 2.98
CA VAL A 307 1.03 -0.12 3.40
C VAL A 307 1.83 -0.18 4.69
N GLU A 308 1.41 -1.00 5.66
CA GLU A 308 2.13 -1.16 6.92
C GLU A 308 3.53 -1.75 6.73
N ARG A 309 3.70 -2.68 5.78
CA ARG A 309 5.03 -3.25 5.49
C ARG A 309 5.91 -2.25 4.77
N LEU A 310 5.33 -1.50 3.83
CA LEU A 310 6.04 -0.47 3.11
C LEU A 310 6.52 0.65 4.03
N LEU A 311 5.70 1.08 5.01
CA LEU A 311 6.13 2.05 6.03
C LEU A 311 7.27 1.52 6.91
N LEU A 312 7.26 0.22 7.25
CA LEU A 312 8.37 -0.40 7.98
C LEU A 312 9.65 -0.48 7.14
N GLU A 313 9.52 -0.66 5.83
CA GLU A 313 10.66 -0.65 4.91
C GLU A 313 11.29 0.73 4.84
N LEU A 314 10.46 1.76 4.63
CA LEU A 314 10.90 3.16 4.59
C LEU A 314 11.61 3.55 5.90
N ASP A 315 11.04 3.18 7.05
CA ASP A 315 11.66 3.38 8.36
C ASP A 315 13.02 2.65 8.50
N ALA A 316 13.10 1.39 8.05
CA ALA A 316 14.33 0.61 8.13
C ALA A 316 15.46 1.16 7.26
N GLN A 317 15.13 1.75 6.11
CA GLN A 317 16.08 2.40 5.22
C GLN A 317 16.32 3.89 5.54
N ASN A 318 15.66 4.43 6.57
CA ASN A 318 15.67 5.86 6.91
C ASN A 318 15.16 6.78 5.78
N VAL A 319 14.29 6.25 4.94
CA VAL A 319 13.63 6.99 3.86
C VAL A 319 12.41 7.71 4.43
N PRO A 320 12.34 9.05 4.35
CA PRO A 320 11.26 9.80 4.96
C PRO A 320 9.94 9.59 4.21
N ALA A 321 8.96 8.96 4.86
CA ALA A 321 7.62 8.72 4.30
C ALA A 321 6.74 9.99 4.25
N GLY A 322 7.28 11.18 3.96
CA GLY A 322 6.59 12.46 4.06
C GLY A 322 6.83 13.20 5.39
N LYS A 323 6.58 14.51 5.42
CA LYS A 323 6.89 15.38 6.58
C LYS A 323 5.65 15.71 7.41
N VAL A 324 5.80 15.74 8.73
CA VAL A 324 4.77 16.22 9.67
C VAL A 324 4.35 17.64 9.31
N GLN A 325 3.05 17.85 9.15
CA GLN A 325 2.50 19.16 8.84
C GLN A 325 2.58 20.07 10.07
N ARG A 326 3.33 21.17 9.95
CA ARG A 326 3.52 22.18 11.00
C ARG A 326 2.73 23.44 10.69
N PRO A 327 2.27 24.20 11.70
CA PRO A 327 1.66 25.51 11.47
C PRO A 327 2.65 26.47 10.79
N ASP A 328 2.22 27.15 9.73
CA ASP A 328 2.96 28.26 9.13
C ASP A 328 3.07 29.42 10.13
N LEU A 329 2.04 29.62 10.96
CA LEU A 329 1.99 30.67 11.97
C LEU A 329 1.24 30.22 13.22
N PHE A 330 1.77 30.56 14.39
CA PHE A 330 1.01 30.59 15.63
C PHE A 330 0.77 32.05 16.06
N ILE A 331 -0.50 32.44 16.25
CA ILE A 331 -0.83 33.78 16.74
C ILE A 331 -1.07 33.71 18.24
N ALA A 332 -0.13 34.26 19.01
CA ALA A 332 -0.26 34.41 20.44
C ALA A 332 -1.02 35.70 20.77
N SER A 333 -1.93 35.67 21.74
CA SER A 333 -2.77 36.82 22.06
C SER A 333 -3.14 36.90 23.53
N PHE A 334 -3.49 38.10 23.98
CA PHE A 334 -4.10 38.31 25.30
C PHE A 334 -5.62 38.06 25.25
N PRO A 335 -6.28 37.84 26.41
CA PRO A 335 -7.73 37.68 26.46
C PRO A 335 -8.52 38.81 25.78
N SER A 336 -8.05 40.06 25.87
CA SER A 336 -8.69 41.23 25.22
C SER A 336 -8.63 41.17 23.70
N THR A 337 -7.60 40.53 23.14
CA THR A 337 -7.29 40.48 21.70
C THR A 337 -7.53 39.13 21.05
N ALA A 338 -8.03 38.14 21.80
CA ALA A 338 -8.22 36.77 21.30
C ALA A 338 -9.19 36.73 20.10
N ALA A 339 -10.23 37.57 20.10
CA ALA A 339 -11.15 37.69 18.97
C ALA A 339 -10.46 38.24 17.70
N ASN A 340 -9.56 39.21 17.84
CA ASN A 340 -8.77 39.74 16.73
C ASN A 340 -7.77 38.70 16.19
N ALA A 341 -7.13 37.93 17.08
CA ALA A 341 -6.25 36.85 16.68
C ALA A 341 -6.99 35.76 15.90
N LEU A 342 -8.19 35.39 16.36
CA LEU A 342 -9.04 34.44 15.66
C LEU A 342 -9.48 34.96 14.28
N ASP A 343 -9.87 36.23 14.17
CA ASP A 343 -10.25 36.86 12.89
C ASP A 343 -9.10 36.89 11.88
N LEU A 344 -7.90 37.28 12.33
CA LEU A 344 -6.70 37.26 11.50
C LEU A 344 -6.34 35.82 11.09
N ALA A 345 -6.36 34.87 12.03
CA ALA A 345 -6.10 33.47 11.73
C ALA A 345 -7.09 32.93 10.70
N GLN A 346 -8.38 33.22 10.85
CA GLN A 346 -9.42 32.77 9.92
C GLN A 346 -9.20 33.32 8.50
N SER A 347 -8.78 34.59 8.38
CA SER A 347 -8.45 35.21 7.10
C SER A 347 -7.23 34.56 6.45
N LEU A 348 -6.18 34.29 7.22
CA LEU A 348 -4.98 33.61 6.74
C LEU A 348 -5.25 32.14 6.36
N ILE A 349 -6.07 31.42 7.13
CA ILE A 349 -6.49 30.05 6.80
C ILE A 349 -7.26 30.01 5.48
N ARG A 350 -8.16 30.98 5.24
CA ARG A 350 -8.88 31.10 3.96
C ARG A 350 -7.96 31.37 2.77
N SER A 351 -6.76 31.90 3.01
CA SER A 351 -5.72 32.04 1.96
C SER A 351 -4.91 30.76 1.73
N GLY A 352 -5.13 29.71 2.52
CA GLY A 352 -4.46 28.40 2.38
C GLY A 352 -3.26 28.19 3.30
N LEU A 353 -3.05 29.06 4.29
CA LEU A 353 -2.01 28.92 5.32
C LEU A 353 -2.48 28.06 6.49
N LYS A 354 -1.53 27.43 7.17
CA LYS A 354 -1.78 26.68 8.41
C LYS A 354 -1.55 27.60 9.59
N VAL A 355 -2.61 28.01 10.27
CA VAL A 355 -2.51 28.97 11.38
C VAL A 355 -3.16 28.41 12.63
N GLU A 356 -2.46 28.53 13.75
CA GLU A 356 -2.94 28.13 15.07
C GLU A 356 -3.08 29.35 15.99
N THR A 357 -4.00 29.27 16.95
CA THR A 357 -4.22 30.28 17.98
C THR A 357 -4.48 29.62 19.33
N ASP A 358 -4.35 30.37 20.42
CA ASP A 358 -4.73 29.85 21.73
C ASP A 358 -6.26 29.93 21.95
N VAL A 359 -6.90 28.77 22.03
CA VAL A 359 -8.33 28.64 22.36
C VAL A 359 -8.57 28.17 23.79
N MET A 360 -7.52 28.11 24.62
CA MET A 360 -7.58 27.58 25.99
C MET A 360 -7.45 28.65 27.08
N GLY A 361 -7.32 29.93 26.70
CA GLY A 361 -7.17 31.03 27.65
C GLY A 361 -5.84 30.97 28.41
N ARG A 362 -4.78 30.46 27.79
CA ARG A 362 -3.46 30.29 28.40
C ARG A 362 -2.73 31.62 28.51
N SER A 363 -1.78 31.70 29.44
CA SER A 363 -0.83 32.81 29.49
C SER A 363 0.08 32.83 28.25
N LEU A 364 0.57 34.01 27.84
CA LEU A 364 1.49 34.12 26.69
C LEU A 364 2.67 33.15 26.77
N LYS A 365 3.30 33.01 27.94
CA LYS A 365 4.41 32.05 28.13
C LYS A 365 4.01 30.62 27.79
N ALA A 366 2.80 30.21 28.16
CA ALA A 366 2.28 28.88 27.84
C ALA A 366 1.88 28.75 26.35
N GLN A 367 1.43 29.83 25.72
CA GLN A 367 1.17 29.88 24.28
C GLN A 367 2.46 29.73 23.47
N PHE A 368 3.55 30.42 23.84
CA PHE A 368 4.86 30.24 23.21
C PHE A 368 5.37 28.79 23.33
N LYS A 369 5.19 28.15 24.50
CA LYS A 369 5.51 26.72 24.66
C LYS A 369 4.65 25.82 23.78
N ALA A 370 3.39 26.18 23.54
CA ALA A 370 2.52 25.42 22.65
C ALA A 370 2.98 25.57 21.19
N ALA A 371 3.30 26.79 20.74
CA ALA A 371 3.84 27.05 19.41
C ALA A 371 5.13 26.27 19.14
N ASP A 372 6.04 26.25 20.11
CA ASP A 372 7.31 25.50 20.07
C ASP A 372 7.07 23.98 19.98
N ARG A 373 6.18 23.44 20.83
CA ARG A 373 5.81 22.01 20.78
C ARG A 373 5.12 21.61 19.48
N MET A 374 4.38 22.52 18.84
CA MET A 374 3.78 22.31 17.52
C MET A 374 4.79 22.51 16.37
N GLU A 375 6.01 22.94 16.70
CA GLU A 375 7.08 23.27 15.76
C GLU A 375 6.61 24.27 14.68
N ALA A 376 5.82 25.27 15.09
CA ALA A 376 5.35 26.31 14.19
C ALA A 376 6.54 27.05 13.55
N TYR A 377 6.41 27.46 12.30
CA TYR A 377 7.50 28.19 11.63
C TYR A 377 7.65 29.61 12.18
N TYR A 378 6.52 30.26 12.44
CA TYR A 378 6.48 31.65 12.91
C TYR A 378 5.55 31.80 14.11
N VAL A 379 5.83 32.82 14.92
CA VAL A 379 4.93 33.35 15.95
C VAL A 379 4.68 34.83 15.70
N LEU A 380 3.43 35.25 15.87
CA LEU A 380 3.02 36.65 15.92
C LEU A 380 2.31 36.89 17.24
N VAL A 381 2.73 37.91 18.00
CA VAL A 381 2.01 38.32 19.22
C VAL A 381 1.06 39.46 18.86
N LEU A 382 -0.22 39.32 19.19
CA LEU A 382 -1.22 40.38 19.09
C LEU A 382 -1.63 40.86 20.48
N GLY A 383 -1.15 42.04 20.86
CA GLY A 383 -1.69 42.84 21.96
C GLY A 383 -2.50 44.02 21.47
N ASP A 384 -3.04 44.80 22.41
CA ASP A 384 -3.91 45.94 22.08
C ASP A 384 -3.19 46.95 21.18
N THR A 385 -1.86 47.09 21.36
CA THR A 385 -1.02 47.95 20.51
C THR A 385 -1.00 47.44 19.07
N GLU A 386 -0.65 46.17 18.85
CA GLU A 386 -0.54 45.58 17.50
C GLU A 386 -1.88 45.64 16.75
N VAL A 387 -2.98 45.40 17.45
CA VAL A 387 -4.33 45.55 16.89
C VAL A 387 -4.60 47.01 16.50
N SER A 388 -4.32 47.97 17.40
CA SER A 388 -4.61 49.39 17.16
C SER A 388 -3.83 49.99 15.98
N ILE A 389 -2.58 49.59 15.80
CA ILE A 389 -1.72 50.09 14.72
C ILE A 389 -1.76 49.21 13.47
N SER A 390 -2.47 48.08 13.50
CA SER A 390 -2.54 47.08 12.41
C SER A 390 -1.15 46.59 11.93
N ARG A 391 -0.21 46.46 12.87
CA ARG A 391 1.15 45.94 12.64
C ARG A 391 1.57 45.06 13.79
N GLY A 392 2.45 44.10 13.53
CA GLY A 392 3.04 43.30 14.59
C GLY A 392 4.36 42.68 14.16
N LYS A 393 5.08 42.15 15.15
CA LYS A 393 6.35 41.47 14.93
C LYS A 393 6.12 40.02 14.58
N LEU A 394 6.45 39.66 13.34
CA LEU A 394 6.49 38.28 12.89
C LEU A 394 7.86 37.71 13.25
N ARG A 395 7.89 36.75 14.17
CA ARG A 395 9.12 36.10 14.63
C ARG A 395 9.25 34.71 14.04
N ARG A 396 10.38 34.41 13.40
CA ARG A 396 10.71 33.05 12.97
C ARG A 396 11.23 32.25 14.17
N LEU A 397 10.70 31.05 14.39
CA LEU A 397 11.07 30.24 15.55
C LEU A 397 12.43 29.54 15.40
N SER A 398 12.85 29.18 14.18
CA SER A 398 14.10 28.45 13.95
C SER A 398 15.36 29.24 14.29
N ASP A 399 15.37 30.55 14.03
CA ASP A 399 16.54 31.43 14.21
C ASP A 399 16.26 32.63 15.13
N GLY A 400 15.01 32.83 15.54
CA GLY A 400 14.60 33.94 16.40
C GLY A 400 14.54 35.30 15.70
N SER A 401 14.74 35.37 14.39
CA SER A 401 14.66 36.63 13.63
C SER A 401 13.26 37.23 13.70
N GLU A 402 13.19 38.56 13.87
CA GLU A 402 11.93 39.31 13.95
C GLU A 402 11.84 40.32 12.82
N GLN A 403 10.66 40.43 12.22
CA GLN A 403 10.33 41.46 11.25
C GLN A 403 9.05 42.18 11.65
N ASP A 404 9.09 43.51 11.72
CA ASP A 404 7.88 44.33 11.92
C ASP A 404 7.11 44.48 10.60
N VAL A 405 5.86 44.01 10.58
CA VAL A 405 5.06 43.90 9.34
C VAL A 405 3.62 44.38 9.54
N PRO A 406 2.99 44.97 8.51
CA PRO A 406 1.53 45.14 8.50
C PRO A 406 0.83 43.78 8.64
N LEU A 407 -0.24 43.71 9.44
CA LEU A 407 -1.00 42.45 9.60
C LEU A 407 -1.56 41.93 8.26
N THR A 408 -1.90 42.85 7.34
CA THR A 408 -2.35 42.53 5.97
C THR A 408 -1.26 41.90 5.10
N ALA A 409 0.02 42.11 5.42
CA ALA A 409 1.15 41.59 4.64
C ALA A 409 1.60 40.18 5.10
N VAL A 410 1.19 39.75 6.31
CA VAL A 410 1.61 38.47 6.93
C VAL A 410 1.36 37.30 5.99
N GLY A 411 0.16 37.21 5.39
CA GLY A 411 -0.19 36.10 4.50
C GLY A 411 0.72 35.99 3.28
N THR A 412 1.03 37.13 2.64
CA THR A 412 1.92 37.17 1.47
C THR A 412 3.34 36.70 1.82
N LEU A 413 3.86 37.13 2.97
CA LEU A 413 5.19 36.72 3.43
C LEU A 413 5.26 35.22 3.70
N LEU A 414 4.26 34.68 4.40
CA LEU A 414 4.21 33.25 4.72
C LEU A 414 4.04 32.38 3.46
N HIS A 415 3.27 32.83 2.47
CA HIS A 415 3.18 32.13 1.18
C HIS A 415 4.51 32.09 0.43
N ASN A 416 5.23 33.22 0.38
CA ASN A 416 6.54 33.27 -0.27
C ASN A 416 7.57 32.38 0.44
N ASP A 417 7.55 32.38 1.77
CA ASP A 417 8.39 31.51 2.57
C ASP A 417 8.05 30.02 2.36
N ARG A 418 6.76 29.66 2.37
CA ARG A 418 6.30 28.29 2.10
C ARG A 418 6.70 27.81 0.71
N LYS A 419 6.63 28.67 -0.32
CA LYS A 419 7.12 28.35 -1.67
C LYS A 419 8.62 28.07 -1.69
N LYS A 420 9.42 28.88 -1.00
CA LYS A 420 10.87 28.68 -0.89
C LYS A 420 11.19 27.36 -0.18
N ARG A 421 10.47 27.06 0.91
CA ARG A 421 10.57 25.77 1.61
C ARG A 421 10.26 24.61 0.67
N SER A 422 9.13 24.65 -0.06
CA SER A 422 8.79 23.56 -0.99
C SER A 422 9.79 23.36 -2.13
N VAL A 423 10.43 24.42 -2.63
CA VAL A 423 11.43 24.32 -3.70
C VAL A 423 12.75 23.75 -3.17
N ALA A 424 13.25 24.25 -2.05
CA ALA A 424 14.42 23.68 -1.38
C ALA A 424 14.21 22.20 -1.04
N GLU A 425 12.97 21.83 -0.66
CA GLU A 425 12.58 20.45 -0.41
C GLU A 425 12.54 19.57 -1.67
N THR A 426 12.30 20.15 -2.86
CA THR A 426 12.34 19.40 -4.12
C THR A 426 13.78 19.25 -4.64
N GLU A 427 14.66 20.20 -4.29
CA GLU A 427 16.08 20.18 -4.67
C GLU A 427 16.93 19.30 -3.73
N GLU A 428 16.72 19.31 -2.41
CA GLU A 428 17.40 18.39 -1.48
C GLU A 428 17.10 16.92 -1.83
N VAL A 429 15.85 16.60 -2.18
CA VAL A 429 15.47 15.26 -2.67
C VAL A 429 16.14 14.91 -4.01
N ARG A 430 16.54 15.89 -4.83
CA ARG A 430 17.22 15.67 -6.11
C ARG A 430 18.75 15.67 -6.04
N PHE A 431 19.34 16.24 -4.99
CA PHE A 431 20.79 16.32 -4.80
C PHE A 431 21.34 15.24 -3.86
N GLU A 432 20.46 14.50 -3.17
CA GLU A 432 20.79 13.24 -2.48
C GLU A 432 20.45 11.98 -3.30
N LEU A 433 19.88 12.14 -4.51
CA LEU A 433 19.81 11.14 -5.60
C LEU A 433 20.99 11.34 -6.56
#